data_AF-A0A564YKW7-F1
#
_entry.id   AF-A0A564YKW7-F1
#
_cell.length_a   1.000
_cell.length_b   1.000
_cell.length_c   1.000
_cell.angle_alpha   90.00
_cell.angle_beta   90.00
_cell.angle_gamma   90.00
#
_symmetry.space_group_name_H-M   'P 1'
#
loop_
_entity.id
_entity.type
_entity.pdbx_description
1 polymer ?
#
loop_
_entity_poly.entity_id
_entity_poly.type
_entity_poly.pdbx_seq_one_letter_code
_entity_poly.pdbx_strand_id
1 'polypeptide(L)'
;MRFFMAFCRLYKFRPQYLSESLNVNVFNWVYTLSMGYREALLTDKRGGARNQNALQCSRRLALALSAYRQFLLCLQEMLRDSSKKVEPNTEEDELETLEAKERRLKNQKKVAESLMSNIFYVAEYQDLFVYLLREYNESLQSKEYLVDLVEGTHLFISLLIVQSKNATTFIVSRRRKHRQRSEKRR
;
A
#
# COMPACT_ATOMS: atom_id res chain seq x y z
N MET A 1 4.34 -5.70 -12.37
CA MET A 1 4.60 -5.13 -11.03
C MET A 1 4.68 -6.18 -9.93
N ARG A 2 3.57 -6.83 -9.53
CA ARG A 2 3.54 -7.76 -8.38
C ARG A 2 4.69 -8.76 -8.31
N PHE A 3 4.90 -9.53 -9.39
CA PHE A 3 5.93 -10.56 -9.44
C PHE A 3 7.34 -9.98 -9.26
N PHE A 4 7.72 -8.98 -10.06
CA PHE A 4 9.05 -8.38 -9.99
C PHE A 4 9.32 -7.69 -8.66
N MET A 5 8.34 -6.99 -8.08
CA MET A 5 8.50 -6.38 -6.75
C MET A 5 8.69 -7.44 -5.66
N ALA A 6 7.91 -8.53 -5.71
CA ALA A 6 8.07 -9.65 -4.78
C ALA A 6 9.44 -10.33 -4.95
N PHE A 7 9.88 -10.55 -6.18
CA PHE A 7 11.20 -11.10 -6.49
C PHE A 7 12.32 -10.21 -5.98
N CYS A 8 12.31 -8.93 -6.32
CA CYS A 8 13.33 -7.97 -5.87
C CYS A 8 13.34 -7.82 -4.35
N ARG A 9 12.18 -7.94 -3.67
CA ARG A 9 12.11 -7.92 -2.20
C ARG A 9 12.76 -9.15 -1.57
N LEU A 10 12.59 -10.33 -2.17
CA LEU A 10 13.13 -11.58 -1.63
C LEU A 10 14.59 -11.82 -2.03
N TYR A 11 15.02 -11.31 -3.19
CA TYR A 11 16.35 -11.51 -3.73
C TYR A 11 17.15 -10.21 -3.73
N LYS A 12 18.17 -10.13 -2.85
CA LYS A 12 19.14 -9.02 -2.78
C LYS A 12 18.49 -7.64 -2.93
N PHE A 13 17.61 -7.30 -1.99
CA PHE A 13 16.76 -6.11 -2.08
C PHE A 13 17.54 -4.81 -2.31
N ARG A 14 17.40 -4.29 -3.54
CA ARG A 14 18.00 -3.05 -4.03
C ARG A 14 16.89 -2.18 -4.62
N PRO A 15 16.35 -1.22 -3.85
CA PRO A 15 15.26 -0.33 -4.28
C PRO A 15 15.59 0.50 -5.52
N GLN A 16 16.87 0.68 -5.85
CA GLN A 16 17.30 1.36 -7.07
C GLN A 16 16.75 0.71 -8.33
N TYR A 17 16.59 -0.62 -8.35
CA TYR A 17 16.01 -1.33 -9.49
C TYR A 17 14.48 -1.22 -9.56
N LEU A 18 13.86 -0.69 -8.52
CA LEU A 18 12.42 -0.52 -8.41
C LEU A 18 11.99 0.95 -8.51
N SER A 19 12.89 1.91 -8.79
CA SER A 19 12.56 3.36 -8.81
C SER A 19 11.38 3.70 -9.73
N GLU A 20 11.28 3.02 -10.88
CA GLU A 20 10.17 3.19 -11.83
C GLU A 20 8.84 2.64 -11.31
N SER A 21 8.86 1.60 -10.48
CA SER A 21 7.68 0.93 -9.94
C SER A 21 7.32 1.37 -8.51
N LEU A 22 8.26 1.94 -7.78
CA LEU A 22 8.18 2.31 -6.38
C LEU A 22 8.25 3.83 -6.23
N ASN A 23 7.25 4.51 -6.79
CA ASN A 23 7.08 5.95 -6.69
C ASN A 23 5.61 6.32 -6.43
N VAL A 24 5.38 7.58 -6.07
CA VAL A 24 4.04 8.09 -5.71
C VAL A 24 3.06 8.00 -6.89
N ASN A 25 3.53 8.25 -8.12
CA ASN A 25 2.68 8.22 -9.31
C ASN A 25 2.12 6.83 -9.57
N VAL A 26 2.98 5.81 -9.49
CA VAL A 26 2.58 4.42 -9.66
C VAL A 26 1.68 3.97 -8.52
N PHE A 27 1.95 4.39 -7.28
CA PHE A 27 1.06 4.12 -6.16
C PHE A 27 -0.35 4.69 -6.41
N ASN A 28 -0.42 5.96 -6.82
CA ASN A 28 -1.69 6.62 -7.16
C ASN A 28 -2.40 5.93 -8.32
N TRP A 29 -1.65 5.45 -9.32
CA TRP A 29 -2.21 4.69 -10.44
C TRP A 29 -2.82 3.36 -9.98
N VAL A 30 -2.13 2.59 -9.13
CA VAL A 30 -2.67 1.35 -8.55
C VAL A 30 -3.90 1.62 -7.67
N TYR A 31 -3.88 2.71 -6.89
CA TYR A 31 -5.05 3.17 -6.13
C TYR A 31 -6.25 3.48 -7.05
N THR A 32 -6.01 4.27 -8.10
CA THR A 32 -7.06 4.67 -9.07
C THR A 32 -7.64 3.44 -9.78
N LEU A 33 -6.80 2.48 -10.17
CA LEU A 33 -7.26 1.20 -10.71
C LEU A 33 -8.14 0.43 -9.72
N SER A 34 -7.70 0.36 -8.45
CA SER A 34 -8.45 -0.34 -7.40
C SER A 34 -9.82 0.30 -7.17
N MET A 35 -9.88 1.63 -7.14
CA MET A 35 -11.13 2.38 -7.03
C MET A 35 -12.03 2.19 -8.27
N GLY A 36 -11.47 2.25 -9.48
CA GLY A 36 -12.24 2.05 -10.71
C GLY A 36 -12.86 0.64 -10.80
N TYR A 37 -12.13 -0.41 -10.41
CA TYR A 37 -12.69 -1.76 -10.39
C TYR A 37 -13.73 -1.95 -9.28
N ARG A 38 -13.55 -1.29 -8.12
CA ARG A 38 -14.56 -1.24 -7.06
C ARG A 38 -15.85 -0.58 -7.54
N GLU A 39 -15.76 0.57 -8.20
CA GLU A 39 -16.94 1.26 -8.76
C GLU A 39 -17.68 0.38 -9.78
N ALA A 40 -16.93 -0.27 -10.69
CA ALA A 40 -17.51 -1.20 -11.66
C ALA A 40 -18.21 -2.41 -11.01
N LEU A 41 -17.70 -2.89 -9.87
CA LEU A 41 -18.36 -3.95 -9.10
C LEU A 41 -19.65 -3.46 -8.43
N LEU A 42 -19.68 -2.20 -7.97
CA LEU A 42 -20.85 -1.60 -7.35
C LEU A 42 -21.96 -1.25 -8.35
N THR A 43 -21.65 -1.00 -9.62
CA THR A 43 -22.67 -0.77 -10.65
C THR A 43 -23.36 -2.07 -11.07
N ASP A 44 -22.65 -3.18 -11.05
CA ASP A 44 -23.11 -4.48 -11.56
C ASP A 44 -23.88 -5.36 -10.56
N LYS A 45 -24.60 -4.74 -9.60
CA LYS A 45 -25.33 -5.42 -8.51
C LYS A 45 -26.34 -6.49 -8.97
N ARG A 46 -26.79 -6.45 -10.22
CA ARG A 46 -27.78 -7.39 -10.78
C ARG A 46 -27.20 -8.77 -11.14
N GLY A 47 -25.89 -8.95 -11.08
CA GLY A 47 -25.23 -10.07 -11.73
C GLY A 47 -24.80 -11.26 -10.86
N GLY A 48 -24.39 -11.00 -9.61
CA GLY A 48 -23.70 -12.01 -8.78
C GLY A 48 -22.65 -12.80 -9.57
N ALA A 49 -22.44 -14.06 -9.21
CA ALA A 49 -21.54 -14.98 -9.90
C ALA A 49 -21.91 -15.30 -11.37
N ARG A 50 -23.10 -14.88 -11.84
CA ARG A 50 -23.56 -15.10 -13.23
C ARG A 50 -23.14 -13.99 -14.19
N ASN A 51 -22.74 -12.82 -13.68
CA ASN A 51 -22.24 -11.73 -14.51
C ASN A 51 -20.73 -11.88 -14.73
N GLN A 52 -20.35 -12.18 -15.97
CA GLN A 52 -18.94 -12.33 -16.36
C GLN A 52 -18.17 -11.02 -16.22
N ASN A 53 -18.78 -9.85 -16.45
CA ASN A 53 -18.13 -8.55 -16.34
C ASN A 53 -17.78 -8.27 -14.88
N ALA A 54 -18.72 -8.50 -13.96
CA ALA A 54 -18.47 -8.39 -12.52
C ALA A 54 -17.36 -9.33 -12.06
N LEU A 55 -17.36 -10.58 -12.54
CA LEU A 55 -16.31 -11.55 -12.21
C LEU A 55 -14.93 -11.11 -12.73
N GLN A 56 -14.86 -10.55 -13.94
CA GLN A 56 -13.63 -10.01 -14.50
C GLN A 56 -13.13 -8.80 -13.72
N CYS A 57 -14.00 -7.86 -13.35
CA CYS A 57 -13.66 -6.71 -12.51
C CYS A 57 -13.17 -7.17 -11.13
N SER A 58 -13.80 -8.19 -10.54
CA SER A 58 -13.35 -8.80 -9.27
C SER A 58 -11.94 -9.36 -9.39
N ARG A 59 -11.65 -10.14 -10.43
CA ARG A 59 -10.30 -10.69 -10.68
C ARG A 59 -9.26 -9.59 -10.90
N ARG A 60 -9.61 -8.54 -11.66
CA ARG A 60 -8.74 -7.38 -11.89
C ARG A 60 -8.48 -6.60 -10.60
N LEU A 61 -9.51 -6.40 -9.78
CA LEU A 61 -9.39 -5.79 -8.46
C LEU A 61 -8.45 -6.61 -7.55
N ALA A 62 -8.56 -7.94 -7.56
CA ALA A 62 -7.67 -8.80 -6.80
C ALA A 62 -6.20 -8.65 -7.23
N LEU A 63 -5.94 -8.55 -8.53
CA LEU A 63 -4.60 -8.28 -9.05
C LEU A 63 -4.10 -6.89 -8.63
N ALA A 64 -4.93 -5.86 -8.73
CA ALA A 64 -4.59 -4.50 -8.32
C ALA A 64 -4.26 -4.43 -6.81
N LEU A 65 -5.09 -5.05 -5.97
CA LEU A 65 -4.88 -5.13 -4.53
C LEU A 65 -3.59 -5.87 -4.18
N SER A 66 -3.32 -6.99 -4.85
CA SER A 66 -2.09 -7.75 -4.62
C SER A 66 -0.84 -6.97 -5.06
N ALA A 67 -0.92 -6.12 -6.09
CA ALA A 67 0.15 -5.20 -6.45
C ALA A 67 0.33 -4.07 -5.42
N TYR A 68 -0.76 -3.50 -4.94
CA TYR A 68 -0.76 -2.51 -3.85
C TYR A 68 -0.10 -3.09 -2.58
N ARG A 69 -0.46 -4.33 -2.22
CA ARG A 69 0.14 -5.03 -1.08
C ARG A 69 1.65 -5.23 -1.24
N GLN A 70 2.12 -5.65 -2.42
CA GLN A 70 3.56 -5.79 -2.67
C GLN A 70 4.29 -4.43 -2.59
N PHE A 71 3.65 -3.34 -3.01
CA PHE A 71 4.19 -2.00 -2.81
C PHE A 71 4.42 -1.68 -1.33
N LEU A 72 3.41 -1.93 -0.48
CA LEU A 72 3.53 -1.74 0.96
C LEU A 72 4.62 -2.64 1.59
N LEU A 73 4.71 -3.90 1.15
CA LEU A 73 5.76 -4.81 1.62
C LEU A 73 7.16 -4.31 1.26
N CYS A 74 7.35 -3.76 0.06
CA CYS A 74 8.62 -3.14 -0.32
C CYS A 74 8.95 -1.93 0.57
N LEU A 75 7.96 -1.07 0.88
CA LEU A 75 8.16 0.04 1.82
C LEU A 75 8.56 -0.46 3.21
N GLN A 76 7.90 -1.51 3.71
CA GLN A 76 8.22 -2.10 5.01
C GLN A 76 9.64 -2.67 5.03
N GLU A 77 10.08 -3.33 3.96
CA GLU A 77 11.44 -3.86 3.86
C GLU A 77 12.49 -2.74 3.86
N MET A 78 12.23 -1.60 3.22
CA MET A 78 13.11 -0.42 3.25
C MET A 78 13.21 0.24 4.62
N LEU A 79 12.18 0.11 5.45
CA LEU A 79 12.14 0.65 6.81
C LEU A 79 12.70 -0.31 7.85
N ARG A 80 12.91 -1.59 7.49
CA ARG A 80 13.40 -2.59 8.43
C ARG A 80 14.88 -2.32 8.70
N ASP A 81 15.18 -1.86 9.91
CA ASP A 81 16.55 -1.73 10.38
C ASP A 81 17.19 -3.14 10.41
N SER A 82 18.36 -3.30 9.80
CA SER A 82 19.05 -4.59 9.65
C SER A 82 19.68 -5.07 10.96
N SER A 83 18.92 -5.10 12.07
CA SER A 83 19.37 -5.73 13.31
C SER A 83 19.43 -7.26 13.19
N LYS A 84 18.76 -7.84 12.18
CA LYS A 84 18.90 -9.26 11.85
C LYS A 84 20.09 -9.41 10.91
N LYS A 85 21.20 -9.93 11.44
CA LYS A 85 22.32 -10.51 10.69
C LYS A 85 21.74 -11.53 9.71
N VAL A 86 21.52 -11.13 8.46
CA VAL A 86 21.28 -12.08 7.37
C VAL A 86 22.66 -12.64 7.05
N GLU A 87 22.82 -13.94 7.21
CA GLU A 87 24.04 -14.66 6.84
C GLU A 87 24.42 -14.28 5.39
N PRO A 88 25.69 -13.95 5.13
CA PRO A 88 26.14 -13.59 3.79
C PRO A 88 26.08 -14.84 2.92
N ASN A 89 25.05 -14.94 2.07
CA ASN A 89 24.84 -16.12 1.23
C ASN A 89 25.51 -15.98 -0.15
N THR A 90 26.39 -15.00 -0.40
CA THR A 90 27.13 -14.92 -1.68
C THR A 90 28.35 -13.99 -1.64
N GLU A 91 29.38 -14.37 -2.40
CA GLU A 91 30.68 -13.71 -2.63
C GLU A 91 30.62 -12.20 -2.96
N GLU A 92 29.51 -11.71 -3.53
CA GLU A 92 29.33 -10.27 -3.83
C GLU A 92 29.06 -9.39 -2.60
N ASP A 93 28.46 -9.94 -1.54
CA ASP A 93 28.15 -9.18 -0.31
C ASP A 93 29.38 -9.03 0.59
N GLU A 94 30.41 -9.87 0.39
CA GLU A 94 31.71 -9.78 1.07
C GLU A 94 32.60 -8.67 0.50
N LEU A 95 32.37 -8.28 -0.77
CA LEU A 95 33.10 -7.18 -1.43
C LEU A 95 32.49 -5.79 -1.16
N GLU A 96 31.26 -5.70 -0.65
CA GLU A 96 30.65 -4.41 -0.31
C GLU A 96 31.26 -3.87 1.00
N THR A 97 31.99 -2.76 0.93
CA THR A 97 32.53 -2.10 2.14
C THR A 97 31.40 -1.79 3.12
N LEU A 98 31.65 -2.04 4.40
CA LEU A 98 30.64 -1.90 5.47
C LEU A 98 30.02 -0.49 5.48
N GLU A 99 30.81 0.54 5.17
CA GLU A 99 30.34 1.91 4.99
C GLU A 99 29.39 2.09 3.80
N ALA A 100 29.64 1.44 2.66
CA ALA A 100 28.78 1.52 1.49
C ALA A 100 27.41 0.90 1.77
N LYS A 101 27.40 -0.23 2.50
CA LYS A 101 26.18 -0.91 2.95
C LYS A 101 25.35 -0.03 3.90
N GLU A 102 25.99 0.63 4.86
CA GLU A 102 25.31 1.56 5.77
C GLU A 102 24.75 2.78 5.05
N ARG A 103 25.52 3.39 4.15
CA ARG A 103 25.06 4.52 3.32
C ARG A 103 23.86 4.12 2.47
N ARG A 104 23.89 2.91 1.91
CA ARG A 104 22.77 2.34 1.16
C ARG A 104 21.52 2.20 2.03
N LEU A 105 21.63 1.60 3.21
CA LEU A 105 20.49 1.44 4.12
C LEU A 105 19.89 2.78 4.55
N LYS A 106 20.73 3.76 4.89
CA LYS A 106 20.28 5.13 5.22
C LYS A 106 19.53 5.78 4.07
N ASN A 107 20.04 5.64 2.83
CA ASN A 107 19.38 6.16 1.65
C ASN A 107 18.04 5.47 1.40
N GLN A 108 17.96 4.15 1.57
CA GLN A 108 16.69 3.41 1.43
C GLN A 108 15.65 3.89 2.44
N LYS A 109 16.02 4.01 3.73
CA LYS A 109 15.14 4.51 4.78
C LYS A 109 14.60 5.90 4.46
N LYS A 110 15.46 6.82 4.02
CA LYS A 110 15.08 8.19 3.64
C LYS A 110 14.10 8.22 2.46
N VAL A 111 14.30 7.36 1.46
CA VAL A 111 13.38 7.26 0.31
C VAL A 111 12.02 6.73 0.77
N ALA A 112 12.01 5.71 1.63
CA ALA A 112 10.77 5.17 2.19
C ALA A 112 10.00 6.22 2.99
N GLU A 113 10.67 6.95 3.89
CA GLU A 113 10.06 8.03 4.68
C GLU A 113 9.45 9.13 3.79
N SER A 114 10.13 9.51 2.71
CA SER A 114 9.60 10.46 1.73
C SER A 114 8.34 9.94 1.03
N LEU A 115 8.35 8.69 0.57
CA LEU A 115 7.18 8.05 -0.04
C LEU A 115 6.02 7.95 0.94
N MET A 116 6.27 7.54 2.18
CA MET A 116 5.27 7.47 3.23
C MET A 116 4.64 8.84 3.51
N SER A 117 5.45 9.90 3.58
CA SER A 117 4.97 11.27 3.78
C SER A 117 3.98 11.67 2.69
N ASN A 118 4.31 11.39 1.43
CA ASN A 118 3.46 11.73 0.30
C ASN A 118 2.19 10.87 0.22
N ILE A 119 2.30 9.58 0.54
CA ILE A 119 1.18 8.64 0.46
C ILE A 119 0.22 8.83 1.63
N PHE A 120 0.70 8.72 2.86
CA PHE A 120 -0.20 8.65 4.02
C PHE A 120 -0.84 9.99 4.41
N TYR A 121 -0.36 11.11 3.87
CA TYR A 121 -1.00 12.42 4.05
C TYR A 121 -2.30 12.56 3.24
N VAL A 122 -2.44 11.79 2.15
CA VAL A 122 -3.63 11.83 1.29
C VAL A 122 -4.74 11.00 1.93
N ALA A 123 -5.83 11.67 2.31
CA ALA A 123 -6.95 11.05 3.03
C ALA A 123 -7.63 9.94 2.21
N GLU A 124 -7.70 10.14 0.90
CA GLU A 124 -8.33 9.23 -0.05
C GLU A 124 -7.70 7.83 -0.03
N TYR A 125 -6.38 7.74 0.15
CA TYR A 125 -5.69 6.45 0.20
C TYR A 125 -5.98 5.68 1.49
N GLN A 126 -6.38 6.37 2.57
CA GLN A 126 -6.68 5.75 3.86
C GLN A 126 -8.00 4.99 3.84
N ASP A 127 -8.96 5.43 3.03
CA ASP A 127 -10.29 4.84 3.00
C ASP A 127 -10.37 3.56 2.16
N LEU A 128 -9.42 3.32 1.22
CA LEU A 128 -9.48 2.20 0.27
C LEU A 128 -9.69 0.84 0.95
N PHE A 129 -8.91 0.50 1.96
CA PHE A 129 -9.02 -0.80 2.61
C PHE A 129 -10.35 -0.95 3.37
N VAL A 130 -10.81 0.11 4.04
CA VAL A 130 -12.09 0.14 4.75
C VAL A 130 -13.25 -0.10 3.78
N TYR A 131 -13.19 0.61 2.66
CA TYR A 131 -14.08 0.46 1.53
C TYR A 131 -14.12 -0.98 1.01
N LEU A 132 -12.98 -1.57 0.70
CA LEU A 132 -12.92 -2.93 0.14
C LEU A 132 -13.37 -3.99 1.15
N LEU A 133 -13.05 -3.83 2.44
CA LEU A 133 -13.48 -4.76 3.50
C LEU A 133 -14.99 -4.75 3.68
N ARG A 134 -15.60 -3.56 3.67
CA ARG A 134 -17.05 -3.40 3.83
C ARG A 134 -17.84 -4.01 2.68
N GLU A 135 -17.26 -4.03 1.48
CA GLU A 135 -17.94 -4.47 0.25
C GLU A 135 -17.49 -5.85 -0.22
N TYR A 136 -16.80 -6.60 0.64
CA TYR A 136 -16.41 -7.97 0.34
C TYR A 136 -17.64 -8.83 0.00
N ASN A 137 -17.58 -9.54 -1.13
CA ASN A 137 -18.66 -10.40 -1.58
C ASN A 137 -18.12 -11.78 -1.97
N GLU A 138 -18.43 -12.80 -1.16
CA GLU A 138 -17.99 -14.18 -1.35
C GLU A 138 -18.42 -14.80 -2.69
N SER A 139 -19.52 -14.33 -3.29
CA SER A 139 -19.97 -14.84 -4.59
C SER A 139 -19.11 -14.36 -5.77
N LEU A 140 -18.39 -13.25 -5.61
CA LEU A 140 -17.58 -12.62 -6.67
C LEU A 140 -16.08 -12.72 -6.37
N GLN A 141 -15.69 -12.72 -5.10
CA GLN A 141 -14.31 -12.61 -4.64
C GLN A 141 -13.87 -13.87 -3.91
N SER A 142 -12.66 -14.34 -4.22
CA SER A 142 -12.11 -15.55 -3.60
C SER A 142 -11.72 -15.32 -2.14
N LYS A 143 -11.49 -16.42 -1.40
CA LYS A 143 -10.91 -16.36 -0.05
C LYS A 143 -9.49 -15.79 -0.06
N GLU A 144 -8.70 -16.07 -1.11
CA GLU A 144 -7.37 -15.49 -1.29
C GLU A 144 -7.40 -13.97 -1.36
N TYR A 145 -8.40 -13.40 -2.05
CA TYR A 145 -8.61 -11.95 -2.08
C TYR A 145 -8.84 -11.39 -0.68
N LEU A 146 -9.67 -12.07 0.14
CA LEU A 146 -9.93 -11.65 1.50
C LEU A 146 -8.67 -11.70 2.37
N VAL A 147 -7.84 -12.75 2.22
CA VAL A 147 -6.55 -12.86 2.92
C VAL A 147 -5.62 -11.70 2.52
N ASP A 148 -5.45 -11.46 1.22
CA ASP A 148 -4.64 -10.34 0.71
C ASP A 148 -5.16 -8.99 1.21
N LEU A 149 -6.48 -8.84 1.36
CA LEU A 149 -7.12 -7.63 1.86
C LEU A 149 -6.86 -7.39 3.35
N VAL A 150 -6.98 -8.44 4.17
CA VAL A 150 -6.68 -8.36 5.61
C VAL A 150 -5.19 -8.11 5.83
N GLU A 151 -4.31 -8.83 5.13
CA GLU A 151 -2.87 -8.61 5.18
C GLU A 151 -2.48 -7.21 4.73
N GLY A 152 -3.06 -6.73 3.62
CA GLY A 152 -2.84 -5.37 3.12
C GLY A 152 -3.29 -4.29 4.10
N THR A 153 -4.44 -4.50 4.76
CA THR A 153 -4.95 -3.60 5.80
C THR A 153 -4.01 -3.55 7.00
N HIS A 154 -3.57 -4.71 7.49
CA HIS A 154 -2.62 -4.79 8.59
C HIS A 154 -1.29 -4.12 8.26
N LEU A 155 -0.76 -4.32 7.05
CA LEU A 155 0.46 -3.67 6.57
C LEU A 155 0.31 -2.16 6.51
N PHE A 156 -0.80 -1.66 5.96
CA PHE A 156 -1.07 -0.22 5.85
C PHE A 156 -1.11 0.45 7.23
N ILE A 157 -1.85 -0.13 8.17
CA ILE A 157 -1.94 0.37 9.55
C ILE A 157 -0.56 0.29 10.25
N SER A 158 0.17 -0.80 10.07
CA SER A 158 1.50 -0.97 10.67
C SER A 158 2.48 0.10 10.17
N LEU A 159 2.47 0.39 8.86
CA LEU A 159 3.28 1.45 8.27
C LEU A 159 2.87 2.84 8.77
N LEU A 160 1.57 3.12 8.90
CA LEU A 160 1.07 4.35 9.51
C LEU A 160 1.55 4.54 10.96
N ILE A 161 1.57 3.46 11.75
CA ILE A 161 2.08 3.50 13.13
C ILE A 161 3.58 3.82 13.15
N VAL A 162 4.37 3.20 12.27
CA VAL A 162 5.80 3.50 12.15
C VAL A 162 6.02 4.97 11.77
N GLN A 163 5.25 5.48 10.81
CA GLN A 163 5.36 6.88 10.41
C GLN A 163 4.97 7.85 11.51
N SER A 164 3.89 7.59 12.24
CA SER A 164 3.42 8.47 13.33
C SER A 164 4.36 8.52 14.54
N LYS A 165 5.15 7.46 14.76
CA LYS A 165 6.23 7.49 15.75
C LYS A 165 7.43 8.32 15.30
N ASN A 166 7.69 8.39 14.00
CA ASN A 166 8.82 9.11 13.43
C ASN A 166 8.50 10.57 13.07
N ALA A 167 7.22 10.87 12.76
CA ALA A 167 6.75 12.21 12.41
C ALA A 167 6.28 12.94 13.67
N THR A 168 7.07 13.90 14.14
CA THR A 168 6.80 14.76 15.30
C THR A 168 5.54 15.62 15.18
N THR A 169 4.86 15.66 14.03
CA THR A 169 3.66 16.50 13.81
C THR A 169 2.73 15.91 12.75
N PHE A 170 1.81 15.03 13.14
CA PHE A 170 0.57 14.86 12.38
C PHE A 170 -0.34 16.07 12.69
N ILE A 171 -0.32 17.08 11.83
CA ILE A 171 -1.31 18.18 11.89
C ILE A 171 -2.62 17.61 11.33
N VAL A 172 -3.41 16.98 12.20
CA VAL A 172 -4.78 16.61 11.87
C VAL A 172 -5.56 17.91 11.72
N SER A 173 -5.86 18.30 10.48
CA SER A 173 -6.83 19.36 10.26
C SER A 173 -8.17 18.86 10.82
N ARG A 174 -8.53 19.34 12.02
CA ARG A 174 -9.86 19.09 12.57
C ARG A 174 -10.83 19.73 11.60
N ARG A 175 -11.60 18.93 10.85
CA ARG A 175 -12.78 19.41 10.11
C ARG A 175 -13.62 20.20 11.11
N ARG A 176 -13.63 21.54 10.99
CA ARG A 176 -14.44 22.40 11.84
C ARG A 176 -15.89 22.00 11.59
N LYS A 177 -16.58 21.50 12.62
CA LYS A 177 -18.03 21.29 12.58
C LYS A 177 -18.65 22.61 12.15
N HIS A 178 -19.26 22.64 10.96
CA HIS A 178 -20.05 23.78 10.52
C HIS A 178 -21.20 23.92 11.52
N ARG A 179 -21.14 24.94 12.38
CA ARG A 179 -22.21 25.24 13.34
C ARG A 179 -23.43 25.61 12.49
N GLN A 180 -24.46 24.77 12.48
CA GLN A 180 -25.74 25.15 11.90
C GLN A 180 -26.26 26.35 12.70
N ARG A 181 -26.44 27.48 12.00
CA ARG A 181 -27.02 28.70 12.56
C ARG A 181 -28.50 28.41 12.77
N SER A 182 -28.97 28.36 14.02
CA SER A 182 -30.41 28.20 14.28
C SER A 182 -31.15 29.38 13.67
N GLU A 183 -32.08 29.11 12.76
CA GLU A 183 -33.04 30.09 12.26
C GLU A 183 -33.79 30.73 13.44
N LYS A 184 -33.68 32.05 13.57
CA LYS A 184 -34.58 32.82 14.43
C LYS A 184 -35.95 32.78 13.77
N ARG A 185 -36.88 32.00 14.35
CA ARG A 185 -38.32 32.17 14.12
C ARG A 185 -38.71 33.62 14.48
N ARG A 186 -39.26 34.34 13.52
CA ARG A 186 -40.10 35.52 13.72
C ARG A 186 -41.48 35.18 13.17
#